data_AF-A0A7S2C762-F1
#
_entry.id   AF-A0A7S2C762-F1
#
_cell.length_a   1.000
_cell.length_b   1.000
_cell.length_c   1.000
_cell.angle_alpha   90.00
_cell.angle_beta   90.00
_cell.angle_gamma   90.00
#
_symmetry.space_group_name_H-M   'P 1'
#
loop_
_entity.id
_entity.type
_entity.pdbx_description
1 polymer ?
#
loop_
_entity_poly.entity_id
_entity_poly.type
_entity_poly.pdbx_seq_one_letter_code
_entity_poly.pdbx_strand_id
1 'polypeptide(L)'
;NISPTMMRLLALLTVAVATTDALVQAPSRHRPRMASARMSAAPESPTDLDGSSRRGFGSAVATGVVALALGLPPSPAQAAGNAELIATVKEARKLLTPLPDQLEAEQWDTVRTVLKNPPVGLLWNLGESKNPLKLIAKSMEDPDVFDAVDEISTSIQICDQFTYDNVFIYYQPGDGKIKKKEPINMVKQAMKQLDAIIPTLE
;
A
#
# COMPACT_ATOMS: atom_id res chain seq x y z
N ASN A 1 -27.78 -5.23 -51.75
CA ASN A 1 -27.51 -3.84 -52.19
C ASN A 1 -27.24 -2.94 -51.00
N ILE A 2 -25.98 -2.94 -50.55
CA ILE A 2 -25.34 -1.86 -49.81
C ILE A 2 -23.93 -1.75 -50.41
N SER A 3 -23.53 -0.51 -50.70
CA SER A 3 -22.50 -0.09 -51.65
C SER A 3 -21.05 -0.42 -51.22
N PRO A 4 -20.09 -0.68 -52.15
CA PRO A 4 -18.70 -1.05 -51.86
C PRO A 4 -17.79 0.10 -51.39
N THR A 5 -18.34 1.24 -50.99
CA THR A 5 -17.59 2.48 -50.77
C THR A 5 -17.15 2.75 -49.32
N MET A 6 -17.51 1.89 -48.36
CA MET A 6 -17.09 2.03 -46.95
C MET A 6 -16.03 1.00 -46.50
N MET A 7 -15.26 0.45 -47.44
CA MET A 7 -14.17 -0.50 -47.19
C MET A 7 -12.81 0.03 -47.68
N ARG A 8 -12.59 1.35 -47.59
CA ARG A 8 -11.33 2.03 -47.94
C ARG A 8 -10.94 3.11 -46.93
N LEU A 9 -10.93 2.74 -45.65
CA LEU A 9 -10.27 3.54 -44.60
C LEU A 9 -9.38 2.62 -43.76
N LEU A 10 -8.47 1.96 -44.48
CA LEU A 10 -7.38 1.17 -43.96
C LEU A 10 -6.10 1.81 -44.50
N ALA A 11 -5.09 1.87 -43.62
CA ALA A 11 -3.70 2.20 -43.93
C ALA A 11 -3.36 3.68 -44.14
N LEU A 12 -2.83 4.31 -43.10
CA LEU A 12 -1.66 5.22 -43.17
C LEU A 12 -1.29 5.69 -41.75
N LEU A 13 -0.44 4.92 -41.05
CA LEU A 13 0.60 5.53 -40.21
C LEU A 13 1.72 4.52 -39.96
N THR A 14 2.73 4.58 -40.83
CA THR A 14 3.94 3.77 -40.79
C THR A 14 5.05 4.58 -40.12
N VAL A 15 5.61 4.03 -39.04
CA VAL A 15 7.02 3.99 -38.61
C VAL A 15 7.93 5.20 -38.91
N ALA A 16 8.52 5.77 -37.86
CA ALA A 16 9.84 6.39 -37.92
C ALA A 16 10.74 5.84 -36.80
N VAL A 17 11.87 5.30 -37.22
CA VAL A 17 12.99 4.74 -36.45
C VAL A 17 13.96 5.86 -36.07
N ALA A 18 14.50 5.83 -34.85
CA ALA A 18 15.82 6.41 -34.57
C ALA A 18 16.51 5.65 -33.43
N THR A 19 17.43 4.80 -33.85
CA THR A 19 18.49 4.14 -33.10
C THR A 19 19.59 5.13 -32.72
N THR A 20 20.10 5.06 -31.50
CA THR A 20 21.50 5.39 -31.21
C THR A 20 22.12 4.26 -30.40
N ASP A 21 23.01 3.56 -31.09
CA ASP A 21 23.96 2.55 -30.62
C ASP A 21 25.28 3.23 -30.20
N ALA A 22 26.17 2.45 -29.59
CA ALA A 22 27.57 2.71 -29.18
C ALA A 22 27.79 3.27 -27.76
N LEU A 23 28.70 2.76 -26.91
CA LEU A 23 29.78 1.79 -27.12
C LEU A 23 30.28 1.22 -25.75
N VAL A 24 30.33 -0.11 -25.65
CA VAL A 24 31.41 -0.99 -25.15
C VAL A 24 32.51 -0.42 -24.22
N GLN A 25 32.68 -1.05 -23.05
CA GLN A 25 34.00 -1.58 -22.63
C GLN A 25 33.90 -2.79 -21.68
N ALA A 26 34.68 -3.83 -21.98
CA ALA A 26 34.60 -5.18 -21.44
C ALA A 26 35.72 -5.46 -20.39
N PRO A 27 36.05 -6.72 -20.00
CA PRO A 27 36.07 -7.17 -18.61
C PRO A 27 37.49 -7.36 -18.03
N SER A 28 37.60 -7.36 -16.70
CA SER A 28 38.83 -7.80 -16.01
C SER A 28 38.55 -8.89 -14.97
N ARG A 29 39.41 -9.91 -15.04
CA ARG A 29 39.33 -11.23 -14.43
C ARG A 29 39.68 -11.22 -12.94
N HIS A 30 39.06 -12.17 -12.22
CA HIS A 30 39.61 -13.03 -11.14
C HIS A 30 40.99 -12.66 -10.53
N ARG A 31 41.13 -12.70 -9.19
CA ARG A 31 41.38 -13.88 -8.31
C ARG A 31 41.76 -13.41 -6.86
N PRO A 32 42.22 -14.24 -5.89
CA PRO A 32 41.47 -14.62 -4.69
C PRO A 32 42.10 -14.27 -3.31
N ARG A 33 41.35 -14.57 -2.22
CA ARG A 33 41.74 -15.18 -0.92
C ARG A 33 42.95 -14.60 -0.13
N MET A 34 42.71 -14.18 1.12
CA MET A 34 43.26 -14.77 2.36
C MET A 34 42.95 -13.91 3.60
N ALA A 35 42.91 -14.60 4.74
CA ALA A 35 42.54 -14.18 6.09
C ALA A 35 43.50 -13.19 6.77
N SER A 36 43.01 -12.48 7.80
CA SER A 36 43.74 -12.34 9.06
C SER A 36 42.87 -11.84 10.22
N ALA A 37 43.04 -12.53 11.33
CA ALA A 37 42.62 -12.18 12.67
C ALA A 37 43.46 -11.01 13.24
N ARG A 38 42.92 -10.36 14.28
CA ARG A 38 43.62 -9.67 15.40
C ARG A 38 42.52 -9.21 16.38
N MET A 39 42.28 -9.87 17.52
CA MET A 39 43.00 -9.84 18.81
C MET A 39 43.34 -8.45 19.37
N SER A 40 42.68 -8.15 20.50
CA SER A 40 43.14 -7.48 21.73
C SER A 40 43.83 -6.11 21.69
N ALA A 41 43.24 -5.12 22.36
CA ALA A 41 43.54 -4.77 23.76
C ALA A 41 43.12 -3.32 24.08
N ALA A 42 42.34 -3.12 25.15
CA ALA A 42 42.27 -1.87 25.93
C ALA A 42 43.56 -1.75 26.79
N PRO A 43 43.92 -0.62 27.46
CA PRO A 43 43.07 -0.05 28.53
C PRO A 43 43.26 1.47 28.90
N GLU A 44 42.38 1.91 29.82
CA GLU A 44 42.46 2.99 30.86
C GLU A 44 42.26 4.50 30.57
N SER A 45 41.30 5.04 31.34
CA SER A 45 40.95 6.43 31.71
C SER A 45 41.78 6.92 32.93
N PRO A 46 41.44 7.97 33.75
CA PRO A 46 40.55 9.16 33.65
C PRO A 46 41.23 10.48 34.16
N THR A 47 40.53 11.64 34.12
CA THR A 47 40.42 12.71 35.16
C THR A 47 39.70 13.94 34.57
N ASP A 48 38.49 14.25 35.07
CA ASP A 48 38.11 15.39 35.95
C ASP A 48 37.79 16.68 35.18
N LEU A 49 36.54 17.15 35.07
CA LEU A 49 35.56 17.67 36.03
C LEU A 49 35.47 19.22 36.00
N ASP A 50 34.25 19.66 35.72
CA ASP A 50 33.55 20.83 36.25
C ASP A 50 33.77 22.22 35.63
N GLY A 51 32.64 22.88 35.37
CA GLY A 51 32.53 24.11 34.60
C GLY A 51 31.07 24.60 34.49
N SER A 52 30.53 24.94 35.66
CA SER A 52 29.24 25.58 35.94
C SER A 52 28.87 26.79 35.05
N SER A 53 27.55 27.13 35.05
CA SER A 53 26.87 28.35 34.53
C SER A 53 26.55 28.39 33.02
N ARG A 54 25.34 28.72 32.53
CA ARG A 54 24.16 29.41 33.08
C ARG A 54 22.91 29.05 32.28
N ARG A 55 21.80 28.92 33.01
CA ARG A 55 20.42 28.88 32.53
C ARG A 55 20.13 30.15 31.71
N GLY A 56 19.61 29.98 30.51
CA GLY A 56 18.94 31.02 29.73
C GLY A 56 17.54 30.55 29.40
N PHE A 57 16.62 30.70 30.36
CA PHE A 57 15.18 30.54 30.14
C PHE A 57 14.70 31.69 29.25
N GLY A 58 14.63 31.44 27.95
CA GLY A 58 13.96 32.30 26.98
C GLY A 58 12.46 32.03 27.00
N SER A 59 11.76 32.64 27.95
CA SER A 59 10.31 32.75 27.98
C SER A 59 9.84 33.54 26.75
N ALA A 60 9.23 32.86 25.78
CA ALA A 60 8.51 33.49 24.69
C ALA A 60 7.02 33.29 24.91
N VAL A 61 6.37 34.39 25.29
CA VAL A 61 4.93 34.58 25.45
C VAL A 61 4.24 34.27 24.12
N ALA A 62 3.45 33.19 24.08
CA ALA A 62 2.50 32.95 23.00
C ALA A 62 1.09 33.17 23.55
N THR A 63 0.59 34.36 23.22
CA THR A 63 -0.81 34.79 23.11
C THR A 63 -1.84 33.67 23.12
N GLY A 64 -2.78 33.78 24.06
CA GLY A 64 -3.92 32.90 24.19
C GLY A 64 -4.89 32.97 23.02
N VAL A 65 -5.45 31.80 22.72
CA VAL A 65 -6.77 31.67 22.13
C VAL A 65 -7.49 30.61 22.96
N VAL A 66 -8.28 31.06 23.94
CA VAL A 66 -9.30 30.21 24.56
C VAL A 66 -10.43 30.13 23.55
N ALA A 67 -10.40 29.13 22.68
CA ALA A 67 -11.50 28.82 21.79
C ALA A 67 -12.59 28.12 22.62
N LEU A 68 -13.63 28.89 22.95
CA LEU A 68 -14.87 28.40 23.53
C LEU A 68 -15.49 27.40 22.53
N ALA A 69 -15.46 26.11 22.88
CA ALA A 69 -16.08 25.05 22.11
C ALA A 69 -17.61 25.15 22.24
N LEU A 70 -18.25 25.88 21.32
CA LEU A 70 -19.70 25.83 21.11
C LEU A 70 -19.97 25.42 19.66
N GLY A 71 -20.21 24.12 19.46
CA GLY A 71 -21.11 23.58 18.43
C GLY A 71 -20.95 24.08 16.99
N LEU A 72 -19.75 24.28 16.48
CA LEU A 72 -19.56 24.52 15.05
C LEU A 72 -19.85 23.22 14.27
N PRO A 73 -20.80 23.22 13.33
CA PRO A 73 -20.99 22.08 12.45
C PRO A 73 -19.70 21.83 11.66
N PRO A 74 -19.38 20.57 11.32
CA PRO A 74 -18.21 20.25 10.52
C PRO A 74 -18.20 21.08 9.24
N SER A 75 -17.05 21.68 8.94
CA SER A 75 -16.89 22.56 7.78
C SER A 75 -17.25 21.81 6.49
N PRO A 76 -18.01 22.39 5.56
CA PRO A 76 -18.53 21.68 4.37
C PRO A 76 -17.42 21.11 3.46
N ALA A 77 -16.20 21.61 3.56
CA ALA A 77 -15.04 21.07 2.87
C ALA A 77 -14.64 19.66 3.32
N GLN A 78 -14.88 19.31 4.60
CA GLN A 78 -14.56 17.99 5.15
C GLN A 78 -15.61 16.95 4.77
N ALA A 79 -16.89 17.34 4.72
CA ALA A 79 -17.97 16.46 4.28
C ALA A 79 -17.85 16.08 2.79
N ALA A 80 -17.44 17.03 1.94
CA ALA A 80 -17.19 16.77 0.52
C ALA A 80 -16.01 15.78 0.32
N GLY A 81 -14.92 15.96 1.07
CA GLY A 81 -13.78 15.04 1.03
C GLY A 81 -14.14 13.63 1.51
N ASN A 82 -14.91 13.51 2.59
CA ASN A 82 -15.33 12.20 3.11
C ASN A 82 -16.26 11.45 2.13
N ALA A 83 -17.15 12.15 1.44
CA ALA A 83 -18.02 11.53 0.44
C ALA A 83 -17.24 10.88 -0.72
N GLU A 84 -16.17 11.53 -1.19
CA GLU A 84 -15.27 10.97 -2.21
C GLU A 84 -14.48 9.76 -1.71
N LEU A 85 -14.03 9.79 -0.45
CA LEU A 85 -13.34 8.66 0.19
C LEU A 85 -14.28 7.46 0.35
N ILE A 86 -15.52 7.67 0.78
CA ILE A 86 -16.54 6.62 0.90
C ILE A 86 -16.88 6.04 -0.48
N ALA A 87 -16.97 6.87 -1.53
CA ALA A 87 -17.16 6.39 -2.89
C ALA A 87 -16.01 5.47 -3.33
N THR A 88 -14.76 5.85 -3.01
CA THR A 88 -13.57 5.02 -3.29
C THR A 88 -13.63 3.66 -2.56
N VAL A 89 -14.06 3.64 -1.29
CA VAL A 89 -14.24 2.40 -0.52
C VAL A 89 -15.32 1.51 -1.13
N LYS A 90 -16.44 2.09 -1.56
CA LYS A 90 -17.51 1.34 -2.26
C LYS A 90 -17.05 0.77 -3.59
N GLU A 91 -16.23 1.49 -4.34
CA GLU A 91 -15.62 0.98 -5.58
C GLU A 91 -14.66 -0.18 -5.30
N ALA A 92 -13.79 -0.05 -4.29
CA ALA A 92 -12.93 -1.15 -3.85
C ALA A 92 -13.74 -2.39 -3.48
N ARG A 93 -14.83 -2.21 -2.71
CA ARG A 93 -15.73 -3.32 -2.34
C ARG A 93 -16.36 -4.01 -3.56
N LYS A 94 -16.72 -3.27 -4.60
CA LYS A 94 -17.23 -3.85 -5.86
C LYS A 94 -16.18 -4.71 -6.55
N LEU A 95 -14.93 -4.24 -6.61
CA LEU A 95 -13.82 -4.96 -7.24
C LEU A 95 -13.39 -6.23 -6.49
N LEU A 96 -13.69 -6.35 -5.19
CA LEU A 96 -13.46 -7.59 -4.43
C LEU A 96 -14.47 -8.70 -4.78
N THR A 97 -15.63 -8.36 -5.35
CA THR A 97 -16.72 -9.31 -5.65
C THR A 97 -16.32 -10.46 -6.60
N PRO A 98 -15.61 -10.23 -7.73
CA PRO A 98 -15.19 -11.31 -8.62
C PRO A 98 -13.98 -12.11 -8.11
N LEU A 99 -13.27 -11.66 -7.07
CA LEU A 99 -12.01 -12.27 -6.66
C LEU A 99 -12.13 -13.72 -6.16
N PRO A 100 -13.17 -14.13 -5.41
CA PRO A 100 -13.33 -15.54 -5.01
C PRO A 100 -13.36 -16.48 -6.22
N ASP A 101 -14.10 -16.12 -7.28
CA ASP A 101 -14.22 -16.93 -8.50
C ASP A 101 -12.88 -16.97 -9.26
N GLN A 102 -12.16 -15.84 -9.32
CA GLN A 102 -10.83 -15.77 -9.93
C GLN A 102 -9.79 -16.59 -9.17
N LEU A 103 -9.87 -16.63 -7.83
CA LEU A 103 -9.03 -17.47 -6.97
C LEU A 103 -9.35 -18.96 -7.15
N GLU A 104 -10.61 -19.33 -7.39
CA GLU A 104 -10.98 -20.70 -7.74
C GLU A 104 -10.39 -21.11 -9.10
N ALA A 105 -10.46 -20.21 -10.07
CA ALA A 105 -9.92 -20.34 -11.42
C ALA A 105 -8.38 -20.21 -11.51
N GLU A 106 -7.68 -20.09 -10.38
CA GLU A 106 -6.22 -20.00 -10.30
C GLU A 106 -5.60 -18.78 -11.02
N GLN A 107 -6.37 -17.70 -11.18
CA GLN A 107 -5.92 -16.46 -11.82
C GLN A 107 -5.13 -15.57 -10.85
N TRP A 108 -4.04 -16.11 -10.29
CA TRP A 108 -3.28 -15.47 -9.21
C TRP A 108 -2.78 -14.07 -9.58
N ASP A 109 -2.17 -13.91 -10.76
CA ASP A 109 -1.62 -12.63 -11.21
C ASP A 109 -2.72 -11.57 -11.40
N THR A 110 -3.88 -11.97 -11.93
CA THR A 110 -5.04 -11.08 -12.09
C THR A 110 -5.55 -10.61 -10.73
N VAL A 111 -5.71 -11.53 -9.78
CA VAL A 111 -6.16 -11.20 -8.41
C VAL A 111 -5.19 -10.22 -7.76
N ARG A 112 -3.89 -10.48 -7.83
CA ARG A 112 -2.88 -9.58 -7.24
C ARG A 112 -2.83 -8.22 -7.91
N THR A 113 -3.05 -8.18 -9.23
CA THR A 113 -3.18 -6.92 -9.96
C THR A 113 -4.34 -6.10 -9.40
N VAL A 114 -5.50 -6.71 -9.15
CA VAL A 114 -6.64 -6.02 -8.52
C VAL A 114 -6.31 -5.59 -7.09
N LEU A 115 -5.72 -6.47 -6.28
CA LEU A 115 -5.42 -6.18 -4.87
C LEU A 115 -4.40 -5.05 -4.69
N LYS A 116 -3.43 -4.92 -5.59
CA LYS A 116 -2.36 -3.90 -5.49
C LYS A 116 -2.71 -2.57 -6.16
N ASN A 117 -3.58 -2.60 -7.17
CA ASN A 117 -3.96 -1.38 -7.88
C ASN A 117 -5.04 -0.61 -7.12
N PRO A 118 -5.06 0.74 -7.21
CA PRO A 118 -6.18 1.53 -6.74
C PRO A 118 -7.47 1.08 -7.44
N PRO A 119 -8.63 1.06 -6.74
CA PRO A 119 -8.86 1.55 -5.37
C PRO A 119 -8.56 0.55 -4.24
N VAL A 120 -8.44 -0.75 -4.50
CA VAL A 120 -8.24 -1.77 -3.45
C VAL A 120 -6.87 -1.63 -2.78
N GLY A 121 -5.82 -1.35 -3.55
CA GLY A 121 -4.47 -1.13 -3.03
C GLY A 121 -4.37 0.04 -2.05
N LEU A 122 -5.26 1.04 -2.15
CA LEU A 122 -5.31 2.14 -1.20
C LEU A 122 -5.70 1.68 0.21
N LEU A 123 -6.49 0.61 0.31
CA LEU A 123 -7.01 0.12 1.59
C LEU A 123 -5.95 -0.57 2.46
N TRP A 124 -4.79 -0.95 1.92
CA TRP A 124 -3.79 -1.71 2.70
C TRP A 124 -2.33 -1.38 2.35
N ASN A 125 -2.01 -1.05 1.09
CA ASN A 125 -0.63 -0.97 0.60
C ASN A 125 -0.01 0.44 0.76
N LEU A 126 -0.81 1.50 0.70
CA LEU A 126 -0.31 2.87 0.54
C LEU A 126 -0.14 3.66 1.86
N GLY A 127 -0.14 2.95 2.99
CA GLY A 127 0.06 3.53 4.31
C GLY A 127 -1.12 4.38 4.79
N GLU A 128 -1.00 4.91 6.01
CA GLU A 128 -2.12 5.57 6.70
C GLU A 128 -2.59 6.88 6.07
N SER A 129 -1.67 7.64 5.45
CA SER A 129 -1.97 8.96 4.88
C SER A 129 -2.78 8.92 3.58
N LYS A 130 -2.87 7.75 2.93
CA LYS A 130 -3.58 7.55 1.66
C LYS A 130 -4.72 6.55 1.76
N ASN A 131 -4.86 5.90 2.91
CA ASN A 131 -5.91 4.92 3.13
C ASN A 131 -7.23 5.66 3.41
N PRO A 132 -8.23 5.58 2.50
CA PRO A 132 -9.47 6.31 2.66
C PRO A 132 -10.20 5.93 3.95
N LEU A 133 -10.16 4.66 4.35
CA LEU A 133 -10.79 4.19 5.58
C LEU A 133 -10.14 4.81 6.84
N LYS A 134 -8.81 4.88 6.88
CA LYS A 134 -8.10 5.47 8.03
C LYS A 134 -8.29 6.98 8.11
N LEU A 135 -8.36 7.66 6.96
CA LEU A 135 -8.65 9.09 6.91
C LEU A 135 -10.05 9.39 7.44
N ILE A 136 -11.05 8.58 7.07
CA ILE A 136 -12.41 8.72 7.61
C ILE A 136 -12.43 8.39 9.11
N ALA A 137 -11.81 7.28 9.54
CA ALA A 137 -11.75 6.88 10.95
C ALA A 137 -11.13 7.97 11.84
N LYS A 138 -10.03 8.60 11.39
CA LYS A 138 -9.41 9.74 12.07
C LYS A 138 -10.34 10.94 12.21
N SER A 139 -11.24 11.16 11.24
CA SER A 139 -12.21 12.25 11.30
C SER A 139 -13.40 11.95 12.24
N MET A 140 -13.71 10.68 12.46
CA MET A 140 -14.78 10.24 13.36
C MET A 140 -14.32 10.14 14.83
N GLU A 141 -13.00 10.03 15.06
CA GLU A 141 -12.39 9.83 16.39
C GLU A 141 -12.93 8.60 17.13
N ASP A 142 -13.41 7.60 16.38
CA ASP A 142 -13.98 6.35 16.92
C ASP A 142 -12.92 5.23 16.90
N PRO A 143 -12.47 4.72 18.07
CA PRO A 143 -11.48 3.66 18.15
C PRO A 143 -11.97 2.33 17.55
N ASP A 144 -13.27 2.01 17.64
CA ASP A 144 -13.81 0.75 17.12
C ASP A 144 -13.74 0.73 15.58
N VAL A 145 -13.98 1.88 14.95
CA VAL A 145 -13.82 2.06 13.51
C VAL A 145 -12.35 1.92 13.12
N PHE A 146 -11.42 2.45 13.91
CA PHE A 146 -9.99 2.34 13.62
C PHE A 146 -9.52 0.87 13.63
N ASP A 147 -9.92 0.11 14.64
CA ASP A 147 -9.59 -1.31 14.77
C ASP A 147 -10.19 -2.14 13.61
N ALA A 148 -11.44 -1.86 13.24
CA ALA A 148 -12.09 -2.51 12.10
C ALA A 148 -11.35 -2.23 10.77
N VAL A 149 -10.85 -1.01 10.59
CA VAL A 149 -10.07 -0.63 9.39
C VAL A 149 -8.73 -1.36 9.33
N ASP A 150 -8.04 -1.52 10.46
CA ASP A 150 -6.80 -2.28 10.53
C ASP A 150 -7.03 -3.77 10.25
N GLU A 151 -8.14 -4.35 10.74
CA GLU A 151 -8.51 -5.72 10.44
C GLU A 151 -8.85 -5.94 8.95
N ILE A 152 -9.51 -4.98 8.30
CA ILE A 152 -9.77 -4.99 6.85
C ILE A 152 -8.45 -4.96 6.07
N SER A 153 -7.56 -4.03 6.44
CA SER A 153 -6.25 -3.88 5.80
C SER A 153 -5.43 -5.16 5.90
N THR A 154 -5.44 -5.78 7.08
CA THR A 154 -4.75 -7.04 7.36
C THR A 154 -5.35 -8.19 6.54
N SER A 155 -6.67 -8.32 6.50
CA SER A 155 -7.34 -9.39 5.73
C SER A 155 -6.99 -9.34 4.24
N ILE A 156 -6.95 -8.14 3.67
CA ILE A 156 -6.57 -7.94 2.26
C ILE A 156 -5.07 -8.26 2.04
N GLN A 157 -4.20 -7.83 2.95
CA GLN A 157 -2.77 -8.10 2.88
C GLN A 157 -2.47 -9.62 2.97
N ILE A 158 -3.12 -10.32 3.89
CA ILE A 158 -2.96 -11.78 4.05
C ILE A 158 -3.49 -12.51 2.80
N CYS A 159 -4.57 -12.02 2.19
CA CYS A 159 -5.01 -12.52 0.89
C CYS A 159 -3.93 -12.37 -0.20
N ASP A 160 -3.29 -11.20 -0.33
CA ASP A 160 -2.20 -11.02 -1.32
C ASP A 160 -1.04 -11.98 -1.02
N GLN A 161 -0.71 -12.21 0.26
CA GLN A 161 0.36 -13.12 0.64
C GLN A 161 0.06 -14.56 0.22
N PHE A 162 -1.13 -15.09 0.54
CA PHE A 162 -1.49 -16.44 0.10
C PHE A 162 -1.57 -16.56 -1.43
N THR A 163 -2.01 -15.50 -2.10
CA THR A 163 -2.06 -15.47 -3.56
C THR A 163 -0.65 -15.44 -4.15
N TYR A 164 0.28 -14.69 -3.55
CA TYR A 164 1.72 -14.70 -3.91
C TYR A 164 2.28 -16.11 -3.76
N ASP A 165 2.09 -16.74 -2.60
CA ASP A 165 2.67 -18.05 -2.31
C ASP A 165 2.25 -19.09 -3.35
N ASN A 166 0.98 -19.07 -3.79
CA ASN A 166 0.46 -19.97 -4.82
C ASN A 166 1.13 -19.79 -6.20
N VAL A 167 1.62 -18.60 -6.54
CA VAL A 167 2.36 -18.35 -7.79
C VAL A 167 3.71 -19.08 -7.78
N PHE A 168 4.38 -19.18 -6.63
CA PHE A 168 5.74 -19.72 -6.53
C PHE A 168 5.80 -21.24 -6.33
N ILE A 169 4.67 -21.89 -6.04
CA ILE A 169 4.58 -23.35 -5.88
C ILE A 169 5.13 -24.09 -7.10
N TYR A 170 4.92 -23.56 -8.31
CA TYR A 170 5.37 -24.18 -9.56
C TYR A 170 6.90 -24.22 -9.73
N TYR A 171 7.65 -23.47 -8.92
CA TYR A 171 9.11 -23.33 -9.04
C TYR A 171 9.88 -23.98 -7.89
N GLN A 172 9.20 -24.54 -6.89
CA GLN A 172 9.84 -25.18 -5.74
C GLN A 172 9.96 -26.70 -5.95
N PRO A 173 11.12 -27.33 -5.64
CA PRO A 173 11.24 -28.78 -5.67
C PRO A 173 10.41 -29.40 -4.53
N GLY A 174 9.26 -29.97 -4.86
CA GLY A 174 8.37 -30.65 -3.90
C GLY A 174 6.91 -30.73 -4.39
N ASP A 175 6.08 -31.47 -3.66
CA ASP A 175 4.65 -31.64 -3.94
C ASP A 175 3.85 -30.49 -3.29
N GLY A 176 4.12 -29.26 -3.73
CA GLY A 176 3.50 -28.07 -3.18
C GLY A 176 2.00 -28.04 -3.44
N LYS A 177 1.20 -28.16 -2.37
CA LYS A 177 -0.27 -28.11 -2.49
C LYS A 177 -0.75 -26.67 -2.61
N ILE A 178 -1.45 -26.36 -3.70
CA ILE A 178 -2.08 -25.05 -3.92
C ILE A 178 -3.10 -24.79 -2.80
N LYS A 179 -2.93 -23.67 -2.09
CA LYS A 179 -3.81 -23.26 -1.00
C LYS A 179 -4.87 -22.28 -1.52
N LYS A 180 -5.96 -22.79 -2.09
CA LYS A 180 -7.06 -21.94 -2.61
C LYS A 180 -8.00 -21.42 -1.52
N LYS A 181 -8.26 -22.23 -0.50
CA LYS A 181 -9.27 -21.93 0.53
C LYS A 181 -8.91 -20.71 1.37
N GLU A 182 -7.64 -20.60 1.75
CA GLU A 182 -7.13 -19.50 2.58
C GLU A 182 -7.36 -18.11 1.94
N PRO A 183 -6.88 -17.81 0.71
CA PRO A 183 -7.11 -16.50 0.11
C PRO A 183 -8.60 -16.23 -0.12
N ILE A 184 -9.40 -17.24 -0.49
CA ILE A 184 -10.85 -17.09 -0.67
C ILE A 184 -11.53 -16.67 0.64
N ASN A 185 -11.16 -17.30 1.75
CA ASN A 185 -11.72 -16.97 3.06
C ASN A 185 -11.34 -15.55 3.48
N MET A 186 -10.09 -15.14 3.24
CA MET A 186 -9.62 -13.79 3.56
C MET A 186 -10.32 -12.71 2.73
N VAL A 187 -10.54 -12.92 1.43
CA VAL A 187 -11.33 -12.00 0.61
C VAL A 187 -12.76 -11.89 1.13
N LYS A 188 -13.41 -13.02 1.42
CA LYS A 188 -14.79 -13.03 1.95
C LYS A 188 -14.89 -12.33 3.31
N GLN A 189 -13.88 -12.50 4.17
CA GLN A 189 -13.80 -11.80 5.45
C GLN A 189 -13.66 -10.29 5.24
N ALA A 190 -12.74 -9.84 4.38
CA ALA A 190 -12.57 -8.43 4.05
C ALA A 190 -13.86 -7.82 3.47
N MET A 191 -14.56 -8.55 2.58
CA MET A 191 -15.85 -8.14 2.04
C MET A 191 -16.90 -7.97 3.15
N LYS A 192 -16.99 -8.93 4.08
CA LYS A 192 -17.94 -8.88 5.21
C LYS A 192 -17.64 -7.70 6.14
N GLN A 193 -16.38 -7.44 6.43
CA GLN A 193 -15.96 -6.30 7.27
C GLN A 193 -16.25 -4.96 6.58
N LEU A 194 -15.99 -4.86 5.27
CA LEU A 194 -16.35 -3.69 4.47
C LEU A 194 -17.87 -3.46 4.45
N ASP A 195 -18.67 -4.51 4.30
CA ASP A 195 -20.13 -4.41 4.31
C ASP A 195 -20.67 -3.97 5.69
N ALA A 196 -19.95 -4.29 6.77
CA ALA A 196 -20.29 -3.85 8.12
C ALA A 196 -19.89 -2.39 8.40
N ILE A 197 -18.76 -1.93 7.85
CA ILE A 197 -18.24 -0.59 8.12
C ILE A 197 -18.82 0.47 7.18
N ILE A 198 -19.10 0.17 5.92
CA ILE A 198 -19.61 1.16 4.96
C ILE A 198 -20.85 1.91 5.50
N PRO A 199 -21.86 1.24 6.11
CA PRO A 199 -23.01 1.93 6.69
C PRO A 199 -22.69 2.84 7.88
N THR A 200 -21.60 2.59 8.61
CA THR A 200 -21.20 3.43 9.76
C THR A 200 -20.43 4.67 9.32
N LEU A 201 -19.94 4.70 8.08
CA LEU A 201 -19.21 5.85 7.52
C LEU A 201 -20.13 6.87 6.83
N GLU A 202 -21.41 6.54 6.62
CA GLU A 202 -22.44 7.40 6.01
C GLU A 202 -23.14 8.28 7.05
#